data_AF-A0A0F4TT54-F1
#
_entry.id   AF-A0A0F4TT54-F1
#
_cell.length_a   1.000
_cell.length_b   1.000
_cell.length_c   1.000
_cell.angle_alpha   90.00
_cell.angle_beta   90.00
_cell.angle_gamma   90.00
#
_symmetry.space_group_name_H-M   'P 1'
#
loop_
_entity.id
_entity.type
_entity.pdbx_description
1 polymer ?
#
loop_
_entity_poly.entity_id
_entity_poly.type
_entity_poly.pdbx_seq_one_letter_code
_entity_poly.pdbx_strand_id
1 'polypeptide(L)'
;MRKAFRMKYEPCLGTCYVGPDVVDLSFLTDDLVALREITKKMIKAHEPLCGNEGIAYGIDFDEENNLFIAFFLHFGKIELFSDNKLLGVLHRLCDGAIAHFESAAGKEELKAHPGSGHDVCEHGKDDDLLHFMIKHSGIKTPDGVDAFIEKMKKA
;
A
#
# COMPACT_ATOMS: atom_id res chain seq x y z
N MET A 1 17.49 -9.80 7.13
CA MET A 1 16.28 -9.01 6.79
C MET A 1 15.91 -9.22 5.33
N ARG A 2 14.72 -9.78 5.09
CA ARG A 2 14.15 -9.99 3.76
C ARG A 2 13.27 -8.79 3.39
N LYS A 3 13.37 -8.29 2.17
CA LYS A 3 12.43 -7.29 1.64
C LYS A 3 11.08 -7.97 1.43
N ALA A 4 10.06 -7.56 2.17
CA ALA A 4 8.71 -8.09 2.01
C ALA A 4 7.91 -7.29 0.98
N PHE A 5 8.12 -5.97 0.94
CA PHE A 5 7.43 -5.07 0.03
C PHE A 5 8.14 -3.70 -0.06
N ARG A 6 8.04 -3.04 -1.22
CA ARG A 6 8.50 -1.67 -1.45
C ARG A 6 7.56 -0.96 -2.43
N MET A 7 7.12 0.25 -2.07
CA MET A 7 6.54 1.17 -3.04
C MET A 7 7.56 2.25 -3.37
N LYS A 8 7.81 2.42 -4.68
CA LYS A 8 8.80 3.32 -5.29
C LYS A 8 10.25 3.03 -4.88
N TYR A 9 10.94 2.31 -5.76
CA TYR A 9 12.40 2.31 -5.82
C TYR A 9 12.94 3.27 -6.89
N GLU A 10 12.08 3.71 -7.83
CA GLU A 10 12.42 4.53 -9.01
C GLU A 10 11.40 5.67 -9.23
N PRO A 11 11.75 6.73 -9.99
CA PRO A 11 10.82 7.80 -10.37
C PRO A 11 9.56 7.27 -11.06
N CYS A 12 8.41 7.90 -10.84
CA CYS A 12 7.16 7.48 -11.47
C CYS A 12 7.21 7.74 -12.99
N LEU A 13 7.21 6.68 -13.80
CA LEU A 13 7.14 6.77 -15.27
C LEU A 13 5.72 6.58 -15.82
N GLY A 14 4.70 6.80 -14.98
CA GLY A 14 3.31 6.46 -15.30
C GLY A 14 2.95 5.00 -15.01
N THR A 15 3.82 4.27 -14.28
CA THR A 15 3.57 2.94 -13.73
C THR A 15 4.19 2.86 -12.33
N CYS A 16 3.36 2.88 -11.28
CA CYS A 16 3.85 2.94 -9.88
C CYS A 16 4.38 1.61 -9.35
N TYR A 17 4.08 0.50 -10.03
CA TYR A 17 4.47 -0.84 -9.68
C TYR A 17 5.16 -1.49 -10.87
N VAL A 18 6.45 -1.82 -10.74
CA VAL A 18 7.19 -2.57 -11.76
C VAL A 18 7.22 -4.03 -11.32
N GLY A 19 6.31 -4.84 -11.87
CA GLY A 19 6.29 -6.29 -11.62
C GLY A 19 5.50 -6.76 -10.38
N PRO A 20 5.75 -7.98 -9.89
CA PRO A 20 4.92 -8.67 -8.88
C PRO A 20 5.15 -8.18 -7.43
N ASP A 21 5.78 -7.02 -7.23
CA ASP A 21 6.27 -6.53 -5.94
C ASP A 21 5.16 -5.94 -5.06
N VAL A 22 4.06 -6.66 -4.90
CA VAL A 22 2.97 -6.36 -3.96
C VAL A 22 3.12 -7.20 -2.70
N VAL A 23 2.61 -6.70 -1.58
CA VAL A 23 2.58 -7.42 -0.31
C VAL A 23 1.80 -8.73 -0.49
N ASP A 24 2.37 -9.87 -0.09
CA ASP A 24 1.65 -11.15 -0.06
C ASP A 24 0.56 -11.12 1.02
N LEU A 25 -0.70 -11.16 0.57
CA LEU A 25 -1.91 -11.20 1.39
C LEU A 25 -2.64 -12.54 1.26
N SER A 26 -2.00 -13.58 0.71
CA SER A 26 -2.62 -14.88 0.47
C SER A 26 -3.29 -15.49 1.70
N PHE A 27 -2.77 -15.21 2.89
CA PHE A 27 -3.33 -15.62 4.19
C PHE A 27 -4.72 -15.02 4.50
N LEU A 28 -5.15 -13.99 3.76
CA LEU A 28 -6.47 -13.36 3.86
C LEU A 28 -7.47 -13.85 2.80
N THR A 29 -7.12 -14.86 2.00
CA THR A 29 -7.99 -15.38 0.92
C THR A 29 -9.42 -15.67 1.40
N ASP A 30 -9.56 -16.21 2.61
CA ASP A 30 -10.85 -16.60 3.19
C ASP A 30 -11.43 -15.56 4.17
N ASP A 31 -10.68 -14.49 4.49
CA ASP A 31 -11.10 -13.40 5.39
C ASP A 31 -11.36 -12.12 4.58
N LEU A 32 -12.52 -12.11 3.91
CA LEU A 32 -12.92 -11.01 3.04
C LEU A 32 -13.10 -9.69 3.79
N VAL A 33 -13.46 -9.72 5.07
CA VAL A 33 -13.66 -8.50 5.89
C VAL A 33 -12.30 -7.86 6.14
N ALA A 34 -11.33 -8.62 6.67
CA ALA A 34 -9.99 -8.09 6.91
C ALA A 34 -9.32 -7.63 5.60
N LEU A 35 -9.49 -8.38 4.51
CA LEU A 35 -8.99 -8.02 3.19
C LEU A 35 -9.62 -6.71 2.68
N ARG A 36 -10.94 -6.55 2.81
CA ARG A 36 -11.64 -5.32 2.43
C ARG A 36 -11.15 -4.12 3.23
N GLU A 37 -10.96 -4.29 4.54
CA GLU A 37 -10.49 -3.21 5.41
C GLU A 37 -9.07 -2.77 5.06
N ILE A 38 -8.14 -3.72 4.89
CA ILE A 38 -6.75 -3.37 4.60
C ILE A 38 -6.57 -2.79 3.20
N THR A 39 -7.26 -3.33 2.19
CA THR A 39 -7.20 -2.79 0.82
C THR A 39 -7.72 -1.36 0.74
N LYS A 40 -8.83 -1.04 1.44
CA LYS A 40 -9.31 0.35 1.55
C LYS A 40 -8.27 1.29 2.16
N LYS A 41 -7.58 0.86 3.22
CA LYS A 41 -6.52 1.66 3.85
C LYS A 41 -5.33 1.85 2.91
N MET A 42 -4.91 0.81 2.21
CA MET A 42 -3.81 0.87 1.24
C MET A 42 -4.14 1.81 0.07
N ILE A 43 -5.37 1.77 -0.47
CA ILE A 43 -5.83 2.70 -1.52
C ILE A 43 -5.82 4.14 -1.00
N LYS A 44 -6.40 4.39 0.19
CA LYS A 44 -6.41 5.73 0.78
C LYS A 44 -5.01 6.25 1.07
N ALA A 45 -4.10 5.39 1.53
CA ALA A 45 -2.71 5.76 1.72
C ALA A 45 -2.02 6.06 0.38
N HIS A 46 -2.40 5.36 -0.71
CA HIS A 46 -1.82 5.55 -2.04
C HIS A 46 -2.19 6.88 -2.72
N GLU A 47 -3.38 7.44 -2.45
CA GLU A 47 -3.89 8.64 -3.13
C GLU A 47 -2.88 9.82 -3.15
N PRO A 48 -2.30 10.25 -2.02
CA PRO A 48 -1.35 11.37 -2.00
C PRO A 48 0.05 11.00 -2.53
N LEU A 49 0.29 9.72 -2.79
CA LEU A 49 1.60 9.15 -3.09
C LEU A 49 1.86 9.04 -4.59
N CYS A 50 0.83 8.95 -5.42
CA CYS A 50 0.96 8.80 -6.86
C CYS A 50 1.83 9.93 -7.44
N GLY A 51 2.98 9.59 -8.03
CA GLY A 51 3.91 10.56 -8.64
C GLY A 51 4.69 11.48 -7.68
N ASN A 52 4.50 11.39 -6.36
CA ASN A 52 5.26 12.19 -5.40
C ASN A 52 6.65 11.58 -5.08
N GLU A 53 7.74 12.21 -5.52
CA GLU A 53 9.12 11.75 -5.29
C GLU A 53 9.58 11.93 -3.84
N GLY A 54 8.94 12.84 -3.09
CA GLY A 54 9.25 13.09 -1.68
C GLY A 54 8.76 12.00 -0.74
N ILE A 55 8.03 11.00 -1.25
CA ILE A 55 7.35 10.01 -0.42
C ILE A 55 7.62 8.58 -0.92
N ALA A 56 8.01 7.70 0.01
CA ALA A 56 8.25 6.27 -0.24
C ALA A 56 7.87 5.44 0.99
N TYR A 57 7.51 4.18 0.80
CA TYR A 57 7.25 3.28 1.93
C TYR A 57 7.54 1.83 1.59
N GLY A 58 7.66 0.99 2.61
CA GLY A 58 7.93 -0.42 2.41
C GLY A 58 7.98 -1.21 3.71
N ILE A 59 8.07 -2.52 3.58
CA ILE A 59 8.10 -3.48 4.69
C ILE A 59 9.26 -4.45 4.50
N ASP A 60 10.04 -4.63 5.56
CA ASP A 60 11.01 -5.70 5.74
C ASP A 60 10.53 -6.72 6.74
N PHE A 61 11.01 -7.95 6.59
CA PHE A 61 10.86 -9.00 7.57
C PHE A 61 12.23 -9.37 8.13
N ASP A 62 12.39 -9.14 9.42
CA ASP A 62 13.52 -9.62 10.21
C ASP A 62 13.21 -11.03 10.71
N GLU A 63 13.73 -12.02 9.99
CA GLU A 63 13.52 -13.43 10.25
C GLU A 63 14.11 -13.88 11.60
N GLU A 64 15.21 -13.26 12.05
CA GLU A 64 15.88 -13.62 13.31
C GLU A 64 15.01 -13.26 14.51
N ASN A 65 14.33 -12.11 14.45
CA ASN A 65 13.49 -11.61 15.52
C ASN A 65 11.98 -11.86 15.28
N ASN A 66 11.62 -12.51 14.16
CA ASN A 66 10.25 -12.70 13.71
C ASN A 66 9.44 -11.38 13.75
N LEU A 67 10.00 -10.33 13.15
CA LEU A 67 9.50 -8.98 13.25
C LEU A 67 9.37 -8.35 11.87
N PHE A 68 8.19 -7.83 11.55
CA PHE A 68 8.02 -6.97 10.38
C PHE A 68 8.32 -5.52 10.76
N ILE A 69 9.06 -4.83 9.89
CA ILE A 69 9.46 -3.43 10.06
C ILE A 69 9.03 -2.68 8.82
N ALA A 70 8.11 -1.74 8.97
CA ALA A 70 7.73 -0.81 7.92
C ALA A 70 8.46 0.51 8.07
N PHE A 71 8.77 1.15 6.94
CA PHE A 71 9.19 2.54 6.89
C PHE A 71 8.21 3.37 6.06
N PHE A 72 8.04 4.62 6.45
CA PHE A 72 7.35 5.65 5.72
C PHE A 72 8.27 6.88 5.64
N LEU A 73 8.89 7.08 4.49
CA LEU A 73 9.68 8.25 4.16
C LEU A 73 8.75 9.32 3.60
N HIS A 74 8.73 10.51 4.18
CA HIS A 74 8.01 11.68 3.67
C HIS A 74 8.86 12.94 3.87
N PHE A 75 9.11 13.68 2.80
CA PHE A 75 9.74 15.00 2.79
C PHE A 75 11.03 15.09 3.65
N GLY A 76 11.86 14.05 3.59
CA GLY A 76 13.13 13.95 4.32
C GLY A 76 13.03 13.41 5.75
N LYS A 77 11.84 12.99 6.20
CA LYS A 77 11.59 12.35 7.50
C LYS A 77 11.24 10.88 7.30
N ILE A 78 11.69 10.02 8.22
CA ILE A 78 11.36 8.59 8.21
C ILE A 78 10.62 8.25 9.49
N GLU A 79 9.43 7.66 9.34
CA GLU A 79 8.70 7.00 10.41
C GLU A 79 8.88 5.49 10.27
N LEU A 80 9.04 4.81 11.40
CA LEU A 80 9.21 3.37 11.48
C LEU A 80 8.06 2.76 12.28
N PHE A 81 7.50 1.67 11.75
CA PHE A 81 6.48 0.89 12.42
C PHE A 81 6.92 -0.56 12.48
N SER A 82 6.53 -1.29 13.53
CA SER A 82 6.87 -2.69 13.65
C SER A 82 5.73 -3.51 14.22
N ASP A 83 5.63 -4.76 13.80
CA ASP A 83 4.68 -5.73 14.33
C ASP A 83 5.18 -7.16 14.07
N ASN A 84 4.77 -8.13 14.88
CA ASN A 84 5.12 -9.54 14.64
C ASN A 84 4.21 -10.21 13.60
N LYS A 85 3.21 -9.49 13.09
CA LYS A 85 2.32 -9.95 12.01
C LYS A 85 2.32 -8.95 10.84
N LEU A 86 2.35 -9.49 9.62
CA LEU A 86 2.30 -8.69 8.39
C LEU A 86 1.08 -7.76 8.34
N LEU A 87 -0.11 -8.29 8.64
CA LEU A 87 -1.33 -7.47 8.69
C LEU A 87 -1.23 -6.33 9.74
N GLY A 88 -0.63 -6.62 10.89
CA GLY A 88 -0.45 -5.64 11.95
C GLY A 88 0.46 -4.49 11.51
N VAL A 89 1.60 -4.80 10.90
CA VAL A 89 2.51 -3.76 10.40
C VAL A 89 1.90 -2.95 9.25
N LEU A 90 1.12 -3.59 8.38
CA LEU A 90 0.41 -2.92 7.28
C LEU A 90 -0.60 -1.90 7.80
N HIS A 91 -1.39 -2.27 8.81
CA HIS A 91 -2.33 -1.33 9.44
C HIS A 91 -1.60 -0.13 10.03
N ARG A 92 -0.53 -0.36 10.81
CA ARG A 92 0.25 0.72 11.43
C ARG A 92 0.84 1.67 10.38
N LEU A 93 1.40 1.10 9.31
CA LEU A 93 1.95 1.88 8.20
C LEU A 93 0.89 2.73 7.52
N CYS A 94 -0.24 2.14 7.13
CA CYS A 94 -1.32 2.87 6.46
C CYS A 94 -1.92 3.93 7.37
N ASP A 95 -2.16 3.61 8.64
CA ASP A 95 -2.71 4.55 9.61
C ASP A 95 -1.76 5.72 9.87
N GLY A 96 -0.45 5.47 9.98
CA GLY A 96 0.57 6.51 10.09
C GLY A 96 0.61 7.43 8.87
N ALA A 97 0.64 6.85 7.66
CA ALA A 97 0.64 7.61 6.42
C ALA A 97 -0.63 8.47 6.27
N ILE A 98 -1.82 7.88 6.49
CA ILE A 98 -3.10 8.60 6.43
C ILE A 98 -3.14 9.72 7.46
N ALA A 99 -2.75 9.46 8.72
CA ALA A 99 -2.73 10.48 9.77
C ALA A 99 -1.78 11.64 9.41
N HIS A 100 -0.63 11.34 8.82
CA HIS A 100 0.28 12.37 8.32
C HIS A 100 -0.38 13.21 7.22
N PHE A 101 -0.97 12.60 6.19
CA PHE A 101 -1.63 13.32 5.10
C PHE A 101 -2.85 14.14 5.56
N GLU A 102 -3.54 13.71 6.61
CA GLU A 102 -4.67 14.45 7.18
C GLU A 102 -4.23 15.60 8.10
N SER A 103 -2.99 15.57 8.59
CA SER A 103 -2.42 16.61 9.45
C SER A 103 -2.23 17.94 8.73
N ALA A 104 -2.17 19.04 9.49
CA ALA A 104 -1.90 20.36 8.92
C ALA A 104 -0.52 20.43 8.23
N ALA A 105 0.50 19.78 8.82
CA ALA A 105 1.84 19.75 8.25
C ALA A 105 1.87 18.96 6.93
N GLY A 106 1.30 17.75 6.91
CA GLY A 106 1.27 16.92 5.71
C GLY A 106 0.46 17.56 4.57
N LYS A 107 -0.64 18.28 4.88
CA LYS A 107 -1.39 19.05 3.87
C LYS A 107 -0.55 20.16 3.23
N GLU A 108 0.23 20.89 4.01
CA GLU A 108 1.12 21.93 3.48
C GLU A 108 2.28 21.34 2.67
N GLU A 109 2.88 20.24 3.15
CA GLU A 109 3.95 19.54 2.44
C GLU A 109 3.45 18.96 1.10
N LEU A 110 2.27 18.33 1.06
CA LEU A 110 1.64 17.83 -0.17
C LEU A 110 1.29 18.96 -1.16
N LYS A 111 0.93 20.14 -0.67
CA LYS A 111 0.67 21.31 -1.51
C LYS A 111 1.96 21.89 -2.11
N ALA A 112 3.05 21.90 -1.34
CA ALA A 112 4.36 22.37 -1.80
C ALA A 112 5.03 21.38 -2.77
N HIS A 113 4.74 20.09 -2.60
CA HIS A 113 5.30 18.99 -3.37
C HIS A 113 4.16 18.09 -3.88
N PRO A 114 3.36 18.55 -4.86
CA PRO A 114 2.25 17.77 -5.37
C PRO A 114 2.76 16.51 -6.07
N GLY A 115 2.06 15.39 -5.84
CA GLY A 115 2.19 14.21 -6.69
C GLY A 115 1.59 14.45 -8.08
N SER A 116 1.62 13.43 -8.93
CA SER A 116 0.98 13.48 -10.25
C SER A 116 -0.55 13.40 -10.15
N GLY A 117 -1.09 12.83 -9.06
CA GLY A 117 -2.53 12.75 -8.78
C GLY A 117 -3.21 11.45 -9.23
N HIS A 118 -4.49 11.30 -8.91
CA HIS A 118 -5.34 10.24 -9.46
C HIS A 118 -5.49 10.37 -10.98
N ASP A 119 -5.75 9.25 -11.68
CA ASP A 119 -5.92 9.14 -13.14
C ASP A 119 -4.68 9.36 -14.04
N VAL A 120 -3.48 9.61 -13.48
CA VAL A 120 -2.25 9.81 -14.29
C VAL A 120 -1.52 8.52 -14.68
N CYS A 121 -1.94 7.37 -14.19
CA CYS A 121 -1.36 6.06 -14.54
C CYS A 121 -2.43 4.98 -14.70
N GLU A 122 -2.03 3.81 -15.21
CA GLU A 122 -2.90 2.63 -15.39
C GLU A 122 -3.51 2.08 -14.08
N HIS A 123 -2.94 2.47 -12.94
CA HIS A 123 -3.46 2.15 -11.59
C HIS A 123 -3.90 3.40 -10.84
N GLY A 124 -4.13 4.51 -11.56
CA GLY A 124 -4.48 5.80 -10.97
C GLY A 124 -5.92 5.88 -10.47
N LYS A 125 -6.73 4.86 -10.75
CA LYS A 125 -8.09 4.69 -10.25
C LYS A 125 -8.13 3.61 -9.18
N ASP A 126 -8.94 3.83 -8.14
CA ASP A 126 -9.10 2.89 -7.02
C ASP A 126 -9.45 1.47 -7.46
N ASP A 127 -10.36 1.31 -8.43
CA ASP A 127 -10.75 -0.01 -8.93
C ASP A 127 -9.59 -0.69 -9.68
N ASP A 128 -8.85 0.04 -10.52
CA ASP A 128 -7.69 -0.51 -11.23
C ASP A 128 -6.56 -0.89 -10.25
N LEU A 129 -6.33 -0.06 -9.23
CA LEU A 129 -5.39 -0.33 -8.15
C LEU A 129 -5.82 -1.56 -7.33
N LEU A 130 -7.11 -1.68 -7.02
CA LEU A 130 -7.64 -2.82 -6.29
C LEU A 130 -7.48 -4.12 -7.09
N HIS A 131 -7.80 -4.10 -8.39
CA HIS A 131 -7.58 -5.24 -9.28
C HIS A 131 -6.12 -5.65 -9.33
N PHE A 132 -5.22 -4.68 -9.48
CA PHE A 132 -3.78 -4.90 -9.44
C PHE A 132 -3.34 -5.55 -8.12
N MET A 133 -3.75 -4.98 -6.99
CA MET A 133 -3.43 -5.52 -5.66
C MET A 133 -3.90 -6.97 -5.51
N ILE A 134 -5.17 -7.27 -5.79
CA ILE A 134 -5.70 -8.64 -5.65
C ILE A 134 -4.96 -9.63 -6.55
N LYS A 135 -4.69 -9.24 -7.80
CA LYS A 135 -3.97 -10.08 -8.78
C LYS A 135 -2.54 -10.42 -8.35
N HIS A 136 -1.87 -9.51 -7.65
CA HIS A 136 -0.46 -9.62 -7.31
C HIS A 136 -0.18 -9.93 -5.83
N SER A 137 -1.20 -9.96 -4.95
CA SER A 137 -1.04 -10.25 -3.51
C SER A 137 -1.18 -11.74 -3.14
N GLY A 138 -1.09 -12.66 -4.10
CA GLY A 138 -1.20 -14.10 -3.82
C GLY A 138 -2.60 -14.59 -3.37
N ILE A 139 -3.62 -13.74 -3.44
CA ILE A 139 -5.01 -14.10 -3.14
C ILE A 139 -5.51 -15.11 -4.18
N LYS A 140 -6.18 -16.18 -3.71
CA LYS A 140 -6.76 -17.17 -4.62
C LYS A 140 -8.13 -16.70 -5.10
N THR A 141 -8.26 -16.52 -6.41
CA THR A 141 -9.50 -16.07 -7.05
C THR A 141 -10.03 -17.14 -8.02
N PRO A 142 -10.64 -18.24 -7.52
CA PRO A 142 -11.05 -19.38 -8.37
C PRO A 142 -12.09 -19.02 -9.43
N ASP A 143 -12.93 -18.03 -9.15
CA ASP A 143 -13.98 -17.55 -10.05
C ASP A 143 -13.54 -16.31 -10.86
N GLY A 144 -12.24 -15.98 -10.83
CA GLY A 144 -11.68 -14.75 -11.40
C GLY A 144 -11.62 -13.57 -10.42
N VAL A 145 -10.80 -12.58 -10.75
CA VAL A 145 -10.53 -11.39 -9.90
C VAL A 145 -11.79 -10.55 -9.73
N ASP A 146 -12.53 -10.30 -10.82
CA ASP A 146 -13.73 -9.46 -10.80
C ASP A 146 -14.81 -10.03 -9.87
N ALA A 147 -15.09 -11.33 -9.99
CA ALA A 147 -16.05 -12.02 -9.13
C ALA A 147 -15.61 -12.02 -7.66
N PHE A 148 -14.30 -12.14 -7.41
CA PHE A 148 -13.74 -12.07 -6.06
C PHE A 148 -13.89 -10.66 -5.45
N ILE A 149 -13.57 -9.61 -6.21
CA ILE A 149 -13.72 -8.23 -5.77
C ILE A 149 -15.19 -7.90 -5.47
N GLU A 150 -16.13 -8.38 -6.29
CA GLU A 150 -17.56 -8.22 -6.02
C GLU A 150 -18.01 -8.91 -4.72
N LYS A 151 -17.48 -10.10 -4.41
CA LYS A 151 -17.73 -10.77 -3.12
C LYS A 151 -17.15 -9.95 -1.98
N MET A 152 -15.90 -9.51 -2.11
CA MET A 152 -15.21 -8.70 -1.10
C MET A 152 -15.91 -7.35 -0.85
N LYS A 153 -16.43 -6.68 -1.88
CA LYS A 153 -17.18 -5.42 -1.74
C LYS A 153 -18.47 -5.57 -0.93
N LYS A 154 -19.06 -6.78 -0.92
CA LYS A 154 -20.33 -7.14 -0.26
C LYS A 154 -20.16 -7.73 1.16
N ALA A 155 -18.96 -8.18 1.51
CA ALA A 155 -18.60 -8.65 2.85
C ALA A 155 -18.49 -7.48 3.83
#